data_AF-A0A7W1TY92-F1
#
_entry.id   AF-A0A7W1TY92-F1
#
_cell.length_a   1.000
_cell.length_b   1.000
_cell.length_c   1.000
_cell.angle_alpha   90.00
_cell.angle_beta   90.00
_cell.angle_gamma   90.00
#
_symmetry.space_group_name_H-M   'P 1'
#
loop_
_entity.id
_entity.type
_entity.pdbx_description
1 polymer ?
#
loop_
_entity_poly.entity_id
_entity_poly.type
_entity_poly.pdbx_seq_one_letter_code
_entity_poly.pdbx_strand_id
1 'polypeptide(L)'
;MPERLVLWDIDGTLVRAGKVASEIFATAVEHVLQRHPGEHGVVMSGKTDPQIALEILAGMGLDATDGEHHLPLVVERLESELAG
;
A
#
# COMPACT_ATOMS: atom_id res chain seq x y z
N MET A 1 -2.65 -33.91 -23.49
CA MET A 1 -2.87 -32.46 -23.70
C MET A 1 -1.92 -31.75 -22.75
N PRO A 2 -1.17 -30.71 -23.17
CA PRO A 2 -0.35 -29.96 -22.23
C PRO A 2 -1.29 -29.22 -21.26
N GLU A 3 -0.98 -29.27 -19.97
CA GLU A 3 -1.69 -28.49 -18.96
C GLU A 3 -1.43 -27.01 -19.20
N ARG A 4 -2.48 -26.19 -19.15
CA ARG A 4 -2.39 -24.74 -19.34
C ARG A 4 -2.45 -24.06 -17.97
N LEU A 5 -1.43 -23.26 -17.67
CA LEU A 5 -1.42 -22.37 -16.51
C LEU A 5 -2.02 -21.02 -16.90
N VAL A 6 -3.02 -20.57 -16.15
CA VAL A 6 -3.60 -19.23 -16.28
C VAL A 6 -3.49 -18.55 -14.92
N LEU A 7 -2.82 -17.40 -14.88
CA LEU A 7 -2.70 -16.55 -13.69
C LEU A 7 -3.53 -15.30 -13.91
N TRP A 8 -4.38 -14.98 -12.93
CA TRP A 8 -5.19 -13.77 -12.94
C TRP A 8 -4.70 -12.85 -11.83
N ASP A 9 -4.50 -11.59 -12.19
CA ASP A 9 -4.41 -10.50 -11.23
C ASP A 9 -5.76 -10.31 -10.49
N ILE A 10 -5.77 -9.65 -9.34
CA ILE A 10 -6.98 -9.44 -8.52
C ILE A 10 -7.57 -8.04 -8.77
N ASP A 11 -6.82 -6.97 -8.51
CA ASP A 11 -7.34 -5.61 -8.43
C ASP A 11 -7.59 -4.97 -9.79
N GLY A 12 -8.84 -4.64 -10.07
CA GLY A 12 -9.28 -4.15 -11.38
C GLY A 12 -9.45 -5.25 -12.42
N THR A 13 -9.00 -6.48 -12.11
CA THR A 13 -9.15 -7.68 -12.95
C THR A 13 -10.33 -8.55 -12.49
N LEU A 14 -10.32 -9.02 -11.24
CA LEU A 14 -11.39 -9.83 -10.64
C LEU A 14 -12.33 -9.00 -9.75
N VAL A 15 -11.79 -8.02 -9.02
CA VAL A 15 -12.54 -7.19 -8.07
C VAL A 15 -12.12 -5.74 -8.21
N ARG A 16 -13.05 -4.80 -8.03
CA ARG A 16 -12.74 -3.37 -7.87
C ARG A 16 -12.87 -3.00 -6.40
N ALA A 17 -11.80 -3.22 -5.64
CA ALA A 17 -11.68 -2.68 -4.28
C ALA A 17 -11.49 -1.15 -4.42
N GLY A 18 -12.47 -0.38 -3.94
CA GLY A 18 -12.52 1.08 -4.10
C GLY A 18 -11.56 1.82 -3.16
N LYS A 19 -12.04 2.91 -2.53
CA LYS A 19 -11.26 3.79 -1.64
C LYS A 19 -10.71 3.13 -0.37
N VAL A 20 -11.26 1.99 0.03
CA VAL A 20 -10.93 1.32 1.30
C VAL A 20 -9.44 1.03 1.43
N ALA A 21 -8.81 0.45 0.40
CA ALA A 21 -7.37 0.17 0.45
C ALA A 21 -6.55 1.46 0.66
N SER A 22 -6.92 2.53 -0.04
CA SER A 22 -6.27 3.85 0.12
C SER A 22 -6.42 4.40 1.54
N GLU A 23 -7.59 4.25 2.15
CA GLU A 23 -7.87 4.72 3.52
C GLU A 23 -7.09 3.93 4.57
N ILE A 24 -6.93 2.61 4.39
CA ILE A 24 -6.14 1.77 5.30
C ILE A 24 -4.65 2.16 5.22
N PHE A 25 -4.10 2.35 4.02
CA PHE A 25 -2.74 2.85 3.86
C PHE A 25 -2.55 4.23 4.51
N ALA A 26 -3.52 5.14 4.33
CA ALA A 26 -3.48 6.45 4.95
C ALA A 26 -3.43 6.36 6.49
N THR A 27 -4.26 5.50 7.07
CA THR A 27 -4.32 5.23 8.51
C THR A 27 -2.99 4.65 9.04
N ALA A 28 -2.42 3.66 8.34
CA ALA A 28 -1.17 3.04 8.74
C ALA A 28 0.00 4.04 8.72
N VAL A 29 0.09 4.85 7.66
CA VAL A 29 1.11 5.90 7.53
C VAL A 29 0.93 7.00 8.57
N GLU A 30 -0.31 7.46 8.80
CA GLU A 30 -0.59 8.45 9.84
C GLU A 30 -0.18 7.95 11.23
N HIS A 31 -0.44 6.67 11.52
CA HIS A 31 -0.05 6.08 12.80
C HIS A 31 1.47 6.02 12.97
N VAL A 32 2.23 5.67 11.93
CA VAL A 32 3.70 5.57 12.03
C VAL A 32 4.37 6.94 12.09
N LEU A 33 3.96 7.88 11.24
CA LEU A 33 4.60 9.19 11.13
C LEU A 33 3.97 10.26 12.02
N GLN A 34 2.84 9.95 12.68
CA GLN A 34 2.01 10.92 13.40
C GLN A 34 1.63 12.13 12.52
N ARG A 35 1.47 11.88 11.22
CA ARG A 35 1.18 12.88 10.18
C ARG A 35 0.36 12.26 9.07
N HIS A 36 -0.86 12.78 8.84
CA HIS A 36 -1.74 12.28 7.79
C HIS A 36 -1.15 12.54 6.38
N PRO A 37 -1.16 11.56 5.45
CA PRO A 37 -0.61 11.72 4.10
C PRO A 37 -1.49 12.54 3.13
N GLY A 38 -2.51 13.25 3.63
CA GLY A 38 -3.58 13.85 2.83
C GLY A 38 -4.20 12.89 1.80
N GLU A 39 -4.67 13.45 0.67
CA GLU A 39 -4.98 12.66 -0.53
C GLU A 39 -3.67 12.30 -1.24
N HIS A 40 -3.06 11.18 -0.85
CA HIS A 40 -1.73 10.79 -1.36
C HIS A 40 -1.70 10.47 -2.87
N GLY A 41 -2.85 10.22 -3.51
CA GLY A 41 -2.96 10.06 -4.97
C GLY A 41 -2.27 8.83 -5.59
N VAL A 42 -1.58 8.02 -4.78
CA VAL A 42 -0.89 6.80 -5.21
C VAL A 42 -1.86 5.80 -5.84
N VAL A 43 -1.54 5.36 -7.06
CA VAL A 43 -2.25 4.29 -7.76
C VAL A 43 -1.82 2.95 -7.17
N MET A 44 -2.75 2.19 -6.60
CA MET A 44 -2.45 0.92 -5.92
C MET A 44 -2.37 -0.28 -6.88
N SER A 45 -3.20 -0.30 -7.93
CA SER A 45 -3.33 -1.46 -8.82
C SER A 45 -1.99 -1.85 -9.47
N GLY A 46 -1.67 -3.15 -9.39
CA GLY A 46 -0.46 -3.73 -9.98
C GLY A 46 0.82 -3.49 -9.17
N LYS A 47 0.74 -2.97 -7.94
CA LYS A 47 1.88 -2.73 -7.05
C LYS A 47 1.81 -3.60 -5.81
N THR A 48 2.98 -3.85 -5.21
CA THR A 48 3.07 -4.51 -3.91
C THR A 48 2.86 -3.51 -2.78
N ASP A 49 2.43 -3.98 -1.62
CA ASP A 49 2.23 -3.11 -0.45
C ASP A 49 3.48 -2.30 -0.06
N PRO A 50 4.71 -2.88 -0.09
CA PRO A 50 5.91 -2.10 0.16
C PRO A 50 6.15 -0.99 -0.86
N GLN A 51 5.86 -1.26 -2.14
CA GLN A 51 5.99 -0.25 -3.19
C GLN A 51 4.99 0.89 -2.97
N ILE A 52 3.73 0.55 -2.66
CA ILE A 52 2.69 1.54 -2.35
C ILE A 52 3.09 2.40 -1.16
N ALA A 53 3.52 1.77 -0.06
CA ALA A 53 3.94 2.48 1.15
C ALA A 53 5.08 3.45 0.85
N LEU A 54 6.12 3.01 0.14
CA LEU A 54 7.25 3.88 -0.24
C LEU A 54 6.82 5.04 -1.13
N GLU A 55 5.91 4.83 -2.09
CA GLU A 55 5.39 5.91 -2.94
C GLU A 55 4.61 6.96 -2.12
N ILE A 56 3.84 6.53 -1.11
CA ILE A 56 3.16 7.46 -0.18
C ILE A 56 4.19 8.25 0.63
N LEU A 57 5.17 7.58 1.23
CA LEU A 57 6.22 8.22 2.04
C LEU A 57 7.01 9.25 1.22
N ALA A 58 7.36 8.90 -0.02
CA ALA A 58 8.00 9.82 -0.95
C ALA A 58 7.09 11.02 -1.29
N GLY A 59 5.79 10.80 -1.50
CA GLY A 59 4.80 11.87 -1.70
C GLY A 59 4.68 12.82 -0.50
N MET A 60 4.99 12.33 0.71
CA MET A 60 5.07 13.13 1.94
C MET A 60 6.42 13.84 2.15
N GLY A 61 7.35 13.70 1.20
CA GLY A 61 8.65 14.35 1.20
C GLY A 61 9.75 13.62 1.97
N LEU A 62 9.57 12.34 2.32
CA LEU A 62 10.65 11.53 2.88
C LEU A 62 11.62 11.15 1.75
N ASP A 63 12.91 11.15 2.04
CA ASP A 63 13.89 10.58 1.13
C ASP A 63 13.85 9.04 1.15
N ALA A 64 14.61 8.41 0.25
CA ALA A 64 14.60 6.95 0.13
C ALA A 64 15.08 6.25 1.41
N THR A 65 16.06 6.80 2.12
CA THR A 65 16.62 6.20 3.33
C THR A 65 15.63 6.28 4.49
N ASP A 66 15.02 7.45 4.69
CA ASP A 66 13.95 7.62 5.67
C ASP A 66 12.73 6.77 5.31
N GLY A 67 12.37 6.69 4.04
CA GLY A 67 11.28 5.84 3.55
C GLY A 67 11.51 4.35 3.88
N GLU A 68 12.69 3.83 3.57
CA GLU A 68 13.09 2.45 3.89
C GLU A 68 13.13 2.20 5.40
N HIS A 69 13.52 3.19 6.21
CA HIS A 69 13.53 3.07 7.66
C HIS A 69 12.12 2.89 8.26
N HIS A 70 11.13 3.61 7.73
CA HIS A 70 9.74 3.54 8.23
C HIS A 70 8.92 2.40 7.62
N LEU A 71 9.34 1.88 6.46
CA LEU A 71 8.60 0.87 5.70
C LEU A 71 8.18 -0.35 6.53
N PRO A 72 9.04 -1.00 7.34
CA PRO A 72 8.64 -2.18 8.12
C PRO A 72 7.49 -1.88 9.09
N LEU A 73 7.50 -0.70 9.73
CA LEU A 73 6.47 -0.29 10.68
C LEU A 73 5.13 0.00 9.99
N VAL A 74 5.19 0.58 8.78
CA VAL A 74 3.98 0.84 7.98
C VAL A 74 3.34 -0.47 7.54
N VAL A 75 4.14 -1.45 7.10
CA VAL A 75 3.64 -2.76 6.67
C VAL A 75 3.06 -3.54 7.86
N GLU A 76 3.76 -3.58 9.00
CA GLU A 76 3.23 -4.23 10.22
C GLU A 76 1.89 -3.62 10.66
N ARG A 77 1.77 -2.28 10.57
CA ARG A 77 0.51 -1.61 10.90
C ARG A 77 -0.59 -1.93 9.89
N LEU A 78 -0.27 -1.95 8.59
CA LEU A 78 -1.20 -2.31 7.53
C LEU A 78 -1.78 -3.72 7.75
N GLU A 79 -0.92 -4.69 8.07
CA GLU A 79 -1.34 -6.07 8.37
C GLU A 79 -2.27 -6.14 9.59
N SER A 80 -1.99 -5.32 10.62
CA SER A 80 -2.83 -5.24 11.82
C SER A 80 -4.23 -4.69 11.53
N GLU A 81 -4.35 -3.71 10.64
CA GLU A 81 -5.65 -3.13 10.23
C GLU A 81 -6.47 -4.10 9.36
N LEU A 82 -5.81 -4.96 8.57
CA LEU A 82 -6.47 -5.95 7.72
C LEU A 82 -6.97 -7.19 8.49
N ALA A 83 -6.43 -7.44 9.69
CA ALA A 83 -6.80 -8.56 10.53
C ALA A 83 -7.98 -8.28 11.49
N GLY A 84 -8.41 -7.01 11.59
CA GLY A 84 -9.54 -6.56 12.43
C GLY A 84 -10.88 -6.53 11.69
#